data_AF-F5RC56-F1
#
_entry.id   AF-F5RC56-F1
#
_cell.length_a   1.000
_cell.length_b   1.000
_cell.length_c   1.000
_cell.angle_alpha   90.00
_cell.angle_beta   90.00
_cell.angle_gamma   90.00
#
_symmetry.space_group_name_H-M   'P 1'
#
loop_
_entity.id
_entity.type
_entity.pdbx_description
1 polymer ?
#
loop_
_entity_poly.entity_id
_entity_poly.type
_entity_poly.pdbx_seq_one_letter_code
_entity_poly.pdbx_strand_id
1 'polypeptide(L)'
;MDLTPRQQRFVDEYLIDLNATQAATRAGYSAKTAASQGERLLRNVDVAAAIAAAKKARTERTEVDADYVLKRMIEIDQMDVLDIMDDDMAIKPVSEWPKVWRQYLSGFDLAEMFEGRGEQREMIGILKKIKWPDKVKNLELLGRHFGMFKDKVEHSGEIKTPELKLVLNGTRPPPAAE
;
A
#
# COMPACT_ATOMS: atom_id res chain seq x y z
N MET A 1 -20.47 -22.34 -12.71
CA MET A 1 -21.86 -21.96 -12.38
C MET A 1 -21.95 -20.44 -12.45
N ASP A 2 -23.12 -19.88 -12.74
CA ASP A 2 -23.27 -18.44 -12.85
C ASP A 2 -23.44 -17.78 -11.48
N LEU A 3 -22.75 -16.66 -11.27
CA LEU A 3 -22.88 -15.87 -10.05
C LEU A 3 -24.26 -15.23 -9.96
N THR A 4 -24.83 -15.22 -8.75
CA THR A 4 -26.04 -14.42 -8.50
C THR A 4 -25.73 -12.92 -8.66
N PRO A 5 -26.72 -12.06 -8.97
CA PRO A 5 -26.49 -10.61 -9.09
C PRO A 5 -25.85 -9.97 -7.86
N ARG A 6 -26.18 -10.45 -6.65
CA ARG A 6 -25.57 -9.95 -5.40
C ARG A 6 -24.13 -10.43 -5.22
N GLN A 7 -23.81 -11.66 -5.63
CA GLN A 7 -22.43 -12.14 -5.63
C GLN A 7 -21.58 -11.40 -6.67
N GLN A 8 -22.11 -11.17 -7.87
CA GLN A 8 -21.42 -10.38 -8.89
C GLN A 8 -21.14 -8.97 -8.36
N ARG A 9 -22.14 -8.32 -7.76
CA ARG A 9 -21.93 -7.00 -7.18
C ARG A 9 -20.92 -7.02 -6.03
N PHE A 10 -20.86 -8.08 -5.23
CA PHE A 10 -19.81 -8.23 -4.23
C PHE A 10 -18.42 -8.29 -4.86
N VAL A 11 -18.24 -9.02 -5.98
CA VAL A 11 -16.97 -9.07 -6.72
C VAL A 11 -16.57 -7.66 -7.17
N ASP A 12 -17.48 -6.92 -7.78
CA ASP A 12 -17.21 -5.57 -8.30
C ASP A 12 -16.83 -4.60 -7.18
N GLU A 13 -17.55 -4.63 -6.05
CA GLU A 13 -17.30 -3.75 -4.91
C GLU A 13 -16.01 -4.11 -4.16
N TYR A 14 -15.65 -5.40 -4.11
CA TYR A 14 -14.42 -5.89 -3.48
C TYR A 14 -13.16 -5.45 -4.23
N LEU A 15 -13.21 -5.31 -5.56
CA LEU A 15 -12.05 -4.92 -6.35
C LEU A 15 -11.66 -3.44 -6.21
N ILE A 16 -12.51 -2.63 -5.56
CA ILE A 16 -12.27 -1.21 -5.32
C ILE A 16 -11.21 -1.01 -4.22
N ASP A 17 -11.36 -1.71 -3.10
CA ASP A 17 -10.55 -1.48 -1.88
C ASP A 17 -10.03 -2.77 -1.22
N LEU A 18 -10.35 -3.94 -1.80
CA LEU A 18 -10.05 -5.27 -1.25
C LEU A 18 -10.58 -5.48 0.18
N ASN A 19 -11.64 -4.75 0.55
CA ASN A 19 -12.29 -4.84 1.85
C ASN A 19 -13.58 -5.67 1.77
N ALA A 20 -13.55 -6.88 2.31
CA ALA A 20 -14.68 -7.82 2.24
C ALA A 20 -15.94 -7.30 2.95
N THR A 21 -15.79 -6.66 4.11
CA THR A 21 -16.92 -6.13 4.89
C THR A 21 -17.60 -4.98 4.16
N GLN A 22 -16.81 -4.05 3.61
CA GLN A 22 -17.35 -2.92 2.86
C GLN A 22 -17.97 -3.37 1.54
N ALA A 23 -17.35 -4.32 0.84
CA ALA A 23 -17.90 -4.91 -0.37
C ALA A 23 -19.25 -5.60 -0.12
N ALA A 24 -19.38 -6.38 0.97
CA ALA A 24 -20.63 -7.03 1.33
C ALA A 24 -21.73 -6.01 1.65
N THR A 25 -21.40 -4.94 2.37
CA THR A 25 -22.35 -3.86 2.67
C THR A 25 -22.84 -3.18 1.39
N ARG A 26 -21.93 -2.82 0.48
CA ARG A 26 -22.24 -2.15 -0.80
C ARG A 26 -22.98 -3.05 -1.79
N ALA A 27 -22.72 -4.36 -1.76
CA ALA A 27 -23.48 -5.38 -2.48
C ALA A 27 -24.89 -5.65 -1.89
N GLY A 28 -25.23 -4.94 -0.81
CA GLY A 28 -26.55 -4.93 -0.21
C GLY A 28 -26.77 -6.01 0.85
N TYR A 29 -25.74 -6.73 1.31
CA TYR A 29 -25.87 -7.63 2.46
C TYR A 29 -26.12 -6.83 3.75
N SER A 30 -26.71 -7.47 4.76
CA SER A 30 -26.99 -6.82 6.04
C SER A 30 -25.70 -6.28 6.66
N ALA A 31 -25.67 -4.98 6.98
CA ALA A 31 -24.53 -4.34 7.61
C ALA A 31 -24.13 -5.04 8.93
N LYS A 32 -25.12 -5.57 9.68
CA LYS A 32 -24.87 -6.30 10.94
C LYS A 32 -24.08 -7.59 10.74
N THR A 33 -24.17 -8.21 9.56
CA THR A 33 -23.50 -9.47 9.24
C THR A 33 -22.53 -9.36 8.07
N ALA A 34 -22.21 -8.15 7.62
CA ALA A 34 -21.41 -7.93 6.43
C ALA A 34 -19.99 -8.53 6.53
N ALA A 35 -19.40 -8.51 7.73
CA ALA A 35 -18.08 -9.12 7.96
C ALA A 35 -18.10 -10.65 7.74
N SER A 36 -19.04 -11.35 8.37
CA SER A 36 -19.16 -12.81 8.22
C SER A 36 -19.64 -13.22 6.82
N GLN A 37 -20.50 -12.42 6.19
CA GLN A 37 -20.91 -12.63 4.80
C GLN A 37 -19.74 -12.43 3.84
N GLY A 38 -18.95 -11.37 4.01
CA GLY A 38 -17.77 -11.08 3.20
C GLY A 38 -16.75 -12.22 3.26
N GLU A 39 -16.43 -12.70 4.47
CA GLU A 39 -15.55 -13.86 4.65
C GLU A 39 -16.09 -15.11 3.93
N ARG A 40 -17.38 -15.42 4.11
CA ARG A 40 -18.01 -16.58 3.47
C ARG A 40 -17.99 -16.46 1.94
N LEU A 41 -18.22 -15.27 1.40
CA LEU A 41 -18.17 -15.01 -0.03
C LEU A 41 -16.76 -15.17 -0.59
N LEU A 42 -15.72 -14.74 0.13
CA LEU A 42 -14.33 -14.97 -0.29
C LEU A 42 -13.93 -16.45 -0.32
N ARG A 43 -14.56 -17.29 0.52
CA ARG A 43 -14.34 -18.74 0.54
C ARG A 43 -15.19 -19.50 -0.49
N ASN A 44 -16.18 -18.86 -1.10
CA ASN A 44 -16.99 -19.47 -2.14
C ASN A 44 -16.18 -19.60 -3.43
N VAL A 45 -16.10 -20.82 -3.98
CA VAL A 45 -15.23 -21.14 -5.13
C VAL A 45 -15.58 -20.31 -6.37
N ASP A 46 -16.86 -20.14 -6.69
CA ASP A 46 -17.28 -19.36 -7.86
C ASP A 46 -16.96 -17.86 -7.69
N VAL A 47 -17.20 -17.31 -6.50
CA VAL A 47 -16.87 -15.91 -6.19
C VAL A 47 -15.36 -15.68 -6.21
N ALA A 48 -14.58 -16.58 -5.61
CA ALA A 48 -13.12 -16.52 -5.61
C ALA A 48 -12.55 -16.60 -7.03
N ALA A 49 -13.09 -17.49 -7.86
CA ALA A 49 -12.72 -17.61 -9.28
C ALA A 49 -13.05 -16.34 -10.06
N ALA A 50 -14.21 -15.73 -9.83
CA ALA A 50 -14.57 -14.48 -10.48
C ALA A 50 -13.71 -13.29 -10.04
N ILE A 51 -13.35 -13.19 -8.75
CA ILE A 51 -12.39 -12.19 -8.26
C ILE A 51 -11.03 -12.39 -8.94
N ALA A 52 -10.55 -13.63 -9.04
CA ALA A 52 -9.28 -13.92 -9.69
C ALA A 52 -9.30 -13.54 -11.18
N ALA A 53 -10.36 -13.91 -11.90
CA ALA A 53 -10.55 -13.56 -13.30
C ALA A 53 -10.61 -12.03 -13.51
N ALA A 54 -11.36 -11.33 -12.67
CA ALA A 54 -11.48 -9.87 -12.75
C ALA A 54 -10.18 -9.15 -12.37
N LYS A 55 -9.42 -9.64 -11.38
CA LYS A 55 -8.06 -9.16 -11.08
C LYS A 55 -7.14 -9.34 -12.29
N LYS A 56 -7.17 -10.52 -12.92
CA LYS A 56 -6.38 -10.82 -14.12
C LYS A 56 -6.74 -9.89 -15.27
N ALA A 57 -8.03 -9.73 -15.57
CA ALA A 57 -8.51 -8.83 -16.62
C ALA A 57 -8.11 -7.36 -16.36
N ARG A 58 -8.11 -6.92 -15.09
CA ARG A 58 -7.60 -5.59 -14.72
C ARG A 58 -6.11 -5.49 -15.02
N THR A 59 -5.31 -6.46 -14.58
CA THR A 59 -3.87 -6.50 -14.85
C THR A 59 -3.56 -6.54 -16.34
N GLU A 60 -4.28 -7.34 -17.14
CA GLU A 60 -4.12 -7.39 -18.60
C GLU A 60 -4.49 -6.06 -19.25
N ARG A 61 -5.54 -5.38 -18.79
CA ARG A 61 -5.96 -4.07 -19.33
C ARG A 61 -5.01 -2.94 -18.96
N THR A 62 -4.43 -2.96 -17.76
CA THR A 62 -3.56 -1.87 -17.29
C THR A 62 -2.08 -2.13 -17.50
N GLU A 63 -1.67 -3.39 -17.73
CA GLU A 63 -0.28 -3.84 -17.80
C GLU A 63 0.54 -3.43 -16.54
N VAL A 64 -0.15 -3.38 -15.40
CA VAL A 64 0.43 -3.01 -14.10
C VAL A 64 0.25 -4.19 -13.16
N ASP A 65 1.35 -4.90 -12.94
CA ASP A 65 1.50 -5.98 -11.96
C ASP A 65 2.68 -5.71 -11.01
N ALA A 66 3.03 -6.71 -10.19
CA ALA A 66 4.15 -6.60 -9.26
C ALA A 66 5.48 -6.36 -10.00
N ASP A 67 5.69 -7.01 -11.15
CA ASP A 67 6.92 -6.90 -11.94
C ASP A 67 7.06 -5.50 -12.53
N TYR A 68 5.97 -4.91 -13.03
CA TYR A 68 5.93 -3.51 -13.46
C TYR A 68 6.38 -2.57 -12.34
N VAL A 69 5.82 -2.74 -11.13
CA VAL A 69 6.16 -1.89 -9.97
C VAL A 69 7.63 -2.08 -9.58
N LEU A 70 8.09 -3.33 -9.46
CA LEU A 70 9.49 -3.64 -9.12
C LEU A 70 10.47 -3.07 -10.13
N LYS A 71 10.19 -3.21 -11.43
CA LYS A 71 11.00 -2.62 -12.49
C LYS A 71 11.11 -1.10 -12.33
N ARG A 72 10.00 -0.44 -12.06
CA ARG A 72 9.96 1.02 -11.83
C ARG A 72 10.72 1.45 -10.57
N MET A 73 10.69 0.64 -9.52
CA MET A 73 11.50 0.88 -8.31
C MET A 73 13.00 0.70 -8.60
N ILE A 74 13.39 -0.32 -9.38
CA ILE A 74 14.79 -0.51 -9.78
C ILE A 74 15.27 0.66 -10.64
N GLU A 75 14.45 1.16 -11.58
CA GLU A 75 14.79 2.34 -12.38
C GLU A 75 15.13 3.55 -11.50
N ILE A 76 14.36 3.80 -10.42
CA ILE A 76 14.62 4.89 -9.46
C ILE A 76 15.94 4.68 -8.71
N ASP A 77 16.18 3.45 -8.25
CA ASP A 77 17.38 3.10 -7.49
C ASP A 77 18.66 3.32 -8.32
N GLN A 78 18.60 2.97 -9.61
CA GLN A 78 19.74 3.05 -10.53
C GLN A 78 20.00 4.46 -11.10
N MET A 79 19.16 5.45 -10.83
CA MET A 79 19.34 6.82 -11.33
C MET A 79 20.72 7.40 -10.96
N ASP A 80 21.56 7.81 -11.92
CA ASP A 80 22.87 8.40 -11.63
C ASP A 80 22.86 9.91 -11.90
N VAL A 81 23.39 10.71 -10.98
CA VAL A 81 23.48 12.17 -11.15
C VAL A 81 24.25 12.56 -12.41
N LEU A 82 25.25 11.75 -12.80
CA LEU A 82 26.03 11.96 -14.01
C LEU A 82 25.20 11.85 -15.30
N ASP A 83 24.01 11.26 -15.23
CA ASP A 83 23.06 11.25 -16.35
C ASP A 83 22.58 12.66 -16.73
N ILE A 84 22.52 13.58 -15.76
CA ILE A 84 21.91 14.91 -15.93
C ILE A 84 22.83 16.08 -15.55
N MET A 85 24.05 15.81 -15.09
CA MET A 85 25.00 16.83 -14.67
C MET A 85 26.39 16.50 -15.20
N ASP A 86 27.14 17.54 -15.56
CA ASP A 86 28.54 17.47 -15.98
C ASP A 86 29.49 17.55 -14.77
N ASP A 87 30.78 17.25 -14.99
CA ASP A 87 31.80 17.22 -13.92
C ASP A 87 32.02 18.57 -13.23
N ASP A 88 31.69 19.67 -13.91
CA ASP A 88 31.72 21.04 -13.40
C ASP A 88 30.44 21.43 -12.64
N MET A 89 29.55 20.47 -12.37
CA MET A 89 28.24 20.62 -11.74
C MET A 89 27.22 21.39 -12.61
N ALA A 90 27.49 21.59 -13.90
CA ALA A 90 26.51 22.14 -14.82
C ALA A 90 25.41 21.11 -15.11
N ILE A 91 24.14 21.54 -15.00
CA ILE A 91 23.00 20.69 -15.33
C ILE A 91 22.82 20.67 -16.84
N LYS A 92 22.82 19.47 -17.43
CA LYS A 92 22.58 19.23 -18.85
C LYS A 92 21.20 19.74 -19.29
N PRO A 93 20.99 20.08 -20.57
CA PRO A 93 19.66 20.43 -21.09
C PRO A 93 18.63 19.32 -20.84
N VAL A 94 17.40 19.68 -20.46
CA VAL A 94 16.33 18.71 -20.14
C VAL A 94 16.00 17.77 -21.31
N SER A 95 16.23 18.22 -22.55
CA SER A 95 16.11 17.39 -23.76
C SER A 95 17.06 16.19 -23.78
N GLU A 96 18.20 16.30 -23.12
CA GLU A 96 19.22 15.25 -23.00
C GLU A 96 18.95 14.31 -21.83
N TRP A 97 18.03 14.67 -20.92
CA TRP A 97 17.78 13.87 -19.73
C TRP A 97 17.13 12.53 -20.11
N PRO A 98 17.64 11.41 -19.56
CA PRO A 98 16.96 10.14 -19.67
C PRO A 98 15.53 10.23 -19.13
N LYS A 99 14.64 9.38 -19.65
CA LYS A 99 13.21 9.41 -19.31
C LYS A 99 12.96 9.25 -17.80
N VAL A 100 13.77 8.43 -17.13
CA VAL A 100 13.68 8.18 -15.68
C VAL A 100 13.78 9.48 -14.86
N TRP A 101 14.72 10.36 -15.22
CA TRP A 101 14.90 11.67 -14.58
C TRP A 101 13.70 12.60 -14.78
N ARG A 102 13.12 12.60 -15.97
CA ARG A 102 11.94 13.41 -16.29
C ARG A 102 10.66 12.91 -15.61
N GLN A 103 10.59 11.62 -15.26
CA GLN A 103 9.41 11.01 -14.66
C GLN A 103 9.43 10.99 -13.12
N TYR A 104 10.61 11.03 -12.49
CA TYR A 104 10.73 10.83 -11.03
C TYR A 104 11.35 12.01 -10.27
N LEU A 105 11.58 13.14 -10.93
CA LEU A 105 12.05 14.34 -10.27
C LEU A 105 11.07 14.74 -9.15
N SER A 106 11.57 14.88 -7.92
CA SER A 106 10.73 15.22 -6.75
C SER A 106 10.52 16.72 -6.58
N GLY A 107 11.32 17.54 -7.26
CA GLY A 107 11.14 18.97 -7.29
C GLY A 107 12.27 19.68 -8.02
N PHE A 108 11.95 20.87 -8.54
CA PHE A 108 12.88 21.76 -9.21
C PHE A 108 12.58 23.19 -8.75
N ASP A 109 13.52 23.81 -8.04
CA ASP A 109 13.41 25.21 -7.63
C ASP A 109 14.35 26.04 -8.51
N LEU A 110 13.79 27.04 -9.21
CA LEU A 110 14.52 28.03 -9.98
C LEU A 110 14.43 29.38 -9.26
N ALA A 111 15.57 29.97 -8.91
CA ALA A 111 15.61 31.30 -8.33
C ALA A 111 16.57 32.18 -9.13
N GLU A 112 16.04 33.25 -9.72
CA GLU A 112 16.85 34.32 -10.29
C GLU A 112 17.44 35.15 -9.14
N MET A 113 18.76 35.31 -9.15
CA MET A 113 19.49 36.09 -8.17
C MET A 113 19.72 37.49 -8.73
N PHE A 114 19.45 38.50 -7.91
CA PHE A 114 19.62 39.90 -8.27
C PHE A 114 20.47 40.61 -7.22
N GLU A 115 21.26 41.58 -7.67
CA GLU A 115 22.04 42.48 -6.83
C GLU A 115 21.60 43.94 -7.07
N GLY A 116 21.78 44.81 -6.08
CA GLY A 116 21.38 46.22 -6.16
C GLY A 116 19.94 46.51 -5.73
N ARG A 117 19.51 47.77 -5.89
CA ARG A 117 18.17 48.26 -5.50
C ARG A 117 17.62 49.24 -6.52
N GLY A 118 16.29 49.30 -6.65
CA GLY A 118 15.61 50.23 -7.55
C GLY A 118 16.03 50.00 -9.01
N GLU A 119 16.39 51.08 -9.70
CA GLU A 119 16.84 51.06 -11.10
C GLU A 119 18.22 50.43 -11.31
N GLN A 120 19.01 50.25 -10.25
CA GLN A 120 20.34 49.58 -10.30
C GLN A 120 20.24 48.08 -10.01
N ARG A 121 19.03 47.50 -10.05
CA ARG A 121 18.84 46.06 -9.81
C ARG A 121 19.23 45.27 -11.06
N GLU A 122 20.29 44.46 -10.97
CA GLU A 122 20.77 43.61 -12.06
C GLU A 122 20.65 42.13 -11.72
N MET A 123 20.35 41.28 -12.71
CA MET A 123 20.36 39.83 -12.53
C MET A 123 21.80 39.33 -12.54
N ILE A 124 22.23 38.72 -11.44
CA ILE A 124 23.61 38.25 -11.24
C ILE A 124 23.75 36.73 -11.39
N GLY A 125 22.65 36.00 -11.49
CA GLY A 125 22.71 34.56 -11.74
C GLY A 125 21.38 33.85 -11.55
N ILE A 126 21.41 32.54 -11.73
CA ILE A 126 20.25 31.66 -11.55
C ILE A 126 20.67 30.49 -10.68
N LEU A 127 20.03 30.34 -9.53
CA LEU A 127 20.15 29.15 -8.70
C LEU A 127 19.15 28.09 -9.20
N LYS A 128 19.67 26.90 -9.50
CA LYS A 128 18.89 25.71 -9.84
C LYS A 128 19.05 24.69 -8.72
N LYS A 129 17.96 24.31 -8.07
CA LYS A 129 17.96 23.28 -7.03
C LYS A 129 17.10 22.10 -7.47
N ILE A 130 17.73 20.92 -7.53
CA ILE A 130 17.08 19.65 -7.89
C ILE A 130 16.81 18.87 -6.61
N LYS A 131 15.58 18.36 -6.46
CA LYS A 131 15.21 17.40 -5.40
C LYS A 131 15.05 16.01 -6.01
N TRP A 132 15.88 15.09 -5.53
CA TRP A 132 15.94 13.70 -5.95
C TRP A 132 14.84 12.88 -5.27
N PRO A 133 14.36 11.79 -5.90
CA PRO A 133 13.52 10.82 -5.21
C PRO A 133 14.29 10.17 -4.05
N ASP A 134 13.57 9.85 -2.98
CA ASP A 134 14.14 9.18 -1.81
C ASP A 134 14.48 7.72 -2.13
N LYS A 135 15.75 7.48 -2.49
CA LYS A 135 16.26 6.15 -2.81
C LYS A 135 16.30 5.22 -1.60
N VAL A 136 16.52 5.75 -0.40
CA VAL A 136 16.56 4.94 0.82
C VAL A 136 15.17 4.38 1.10
N LYS A 137 14.13 5.22 0.98
CA LYS A 137 12.75 4.76 1.12
C LYS A 137 12.38 3.73 0.05
N ASN A 138 12.86 3.92 -1.18
CA ASN A 138 12.64 2.97 -2.27
C ASN A 138 13.26 1.59 -1.97
N LEU A 139 14.51 1.55 -1.47
CA LEU A 139 15.17 0.32 -1.02
C LEU A 139 14.47 -0.33 0.18
N GLU A 140 13.96 0.47 1.13
CA GLU A 140 13.16 -0.04 2.25
C GLU A 140 11.90 -0.77 1.73
N LEU A 141 11.17 -0.16 0.80
CA LEU A 141 9.97 -0.76 0.20
C LEU A 141 10.29 -2.04 -0.57
N LEU A 142 11.41 -2.08 -1.31
CA LEU A 142 11.89 -3.30 -1.97
C LEU A 142 12.22 -4.39 -0.94
N GLY A 143 12.97 -4.07 0.11
CA GLY A 143 13.28 -5.04 1.17
C GLY A 143 12.04 -5.54 1.91
N ARG A 144 11.00 -4.70 2.08
CA ARG A 144 9.71 -5.12 2.63
C ARG A 144 8.99 -6.10 1.71
N HIS A 145 9.01 -5.89 0.40
CA HIS A 145 8.46 -6.83 -0.58
C HIS A 145 9.14 -8.21 -0.49
N PHE A 146 10.46 -8.23 -0.26
CA PHE A 146 11.22 -9.47 -0.03
C PHE A 146 11.15 -10.03 1.40
N GLY A 147 10.39 -9.39 2.31
CA GLY A 147 10.23 -9.84 3.69
C GLY A 147 11.48 -9.68 4.56
N MET A 148 12.42 -8.82 4.17
CA MET A 148 13.66 -8.56 4.92
C MET A 148 13.42 -7.80 6.23
N PHE A 149 12.34 -7.00 6.29
CA PHE A 149 11.93 -6.25 7.47
C PHE A 149 10.73 -6.92 8.14
N LYS A 150 10.81 -7.10 9.46
CA LYS A 150 9.72 -7.64 10.28
C LYS A 150 9.22 -6.55 11.21
N ASP A 151 7.95 -6.19 11.07
CA ASP A 151 7.31 -5.24 11.98
C ASP A 151 6.90 -5.97 13.27
N LYS A 152 7.35 -5.47 14.43
CA LYS A 152 6.87 -5.94 15.74
C LYS A 152 5.61 -5.15 16.08
N VAL A 153 4.45 -5.79 16.11
CA VAL A 153 3.18 -5.16 16.50
C VAL A 153 2.84 -5.56 17.94
N GLU A 154 2.93 -4.60 18.86
CA GLU A 154 2.45 -4.78 20.23
C GLU A 154 0.95 -4.54 20.28
N HIS A 155 0.21 -5.51 20.81
CA HIS A 155 -1.23 -5.41 21.00
C HIS A 155 -1.51 -5.24 22.50
N SER A 156 -2.29 -4.23 22.86
CA SER A 156 -2.85 -4.08 24.20
C SER A 156 -4.34 -4.39 24.17
N GLY A 157 -4.80 -5.18 25.14
CA GLY A 157 -6.20 -5.59 25.24
C GLY A 157 -6.44 -6.38 26.52
N GLU A 158 -7.66 -6.24 27.06
CA GLU A 158 -8.09 -6.99 28.24
C GLU A 158 -8.50 -8.41 27.80
N ILE A 159 -7.70 -9.41 28.16
CA ILE A 159 -8.06 -10.82 27.92
C ILE A 159 -9.10 -11.20 28.97
N LYS A 160 -10.38 -11.23 28.57
CA LYS A 160 -11.45 -11.78 29.40
C LYS A 160 -11.35 -13.30 29.40
N THR A 161 -10.68 -13.86 30.39
CA THR A 161 -10.73 -15.30 30.67
C THR A 161 -12.09 -15.64 31.31
N PRO A 162 -12.82 -16.67 30.83
CA PRO A 162 -14.01 -17.13 31.51
C PRO A 162 -13.68 -17.60 32.94
N GLU A 163 -14.49 -17.21 33.92
CA GLU A 163 -14.36 -17.70 35.29
C GLU A 163 -14.52 -19.23 35.32
N LEU A 164 -13.46 -19.94 35.68
CA LEU A 164 -13.51 -21.36 35.97
C LEU A 164 -14.09 -21.55 37.37
N LYS A 165 -15.38 -21.91 37.45
CA LYS A 165 -16.00 -22.34 38.72
C LYS A 165 -15.72 -23.81 38.96
N LEU A 166 -14.86 -24.10 39.94
CA LEU A 166 -14.66 -25.46 40.45
C LEU A 166 -15.84 -25.82 41.36
N VAL A 167 -16.70 -26.76 40.93
CA VAL A 167 -17.77 -27.29 41.77
C VAL A 167 -17.28 -28.57 42.42
N LEU A 168 -17.00 -28.51 43.72
CA LEU A 168 -16.69 -29.69 44.54
C LEU A 168 -17.98 -30.24 45.13
N ASN A 169 -18.51 -31.32 44.56
CA ASN A 169 -19.63 -32.05 45.15
C ASN A 169 -19.11 -32.92 46.29
N GLY A 170 -19.17 -32.40 47.52
CA GLY A 170 -18.90 -33.18 48.72
C GLY A 170 -20.02 -34.20 48.94
N THR A 171 -19.67 -35.49 49.00
CA THR A 171 -20.61 -36.53 49.45
C THR A 171 -20.77 -36.44 50.96
N ARG A 172 -22.02 -36.36 51.44
CA ARG A 172 -22.33 -36.37 52.87
C ARG A 172 -21.81 -37.68 53.49
N PRO A 173 -21.05 -37.63 54.61
CA PRO A 173 -20.62 -38.85 55.27
C PRO A 173 -21.86 -39.63 55.75
N PRO A 174 -21.83 -40.97 55.70
CA PRO A 174 -22.95 -41.80 56.12
C PRO A 174 -23.26 -41.55 57.61
N PRO A 175 -24.55 -41.62 58.01
CA PRO A 175 -24.92 -41.43 59.41
C PRO A 175 -24.25 -42.48 60.28
N ALA A 176 -23.79 -42.06 61.46
CA ALA A 176 -23.19 -42.96 62.44
C ALA A 176 -24.19 -44.03 62.86
N ALA A 177 -23.75 -45.29 62.87
CA ALA A 177 -24.55 -46.41 63.35
C ALA A 177 -24.73 -46.31 64.88
N GLU A 178 -25.96 -46.51 65.35
CA GLU A 178 -26.33 -46.62 66.77
C GLU A 178 -25.77 -47.90 67.42
#